data_AF-A0A182UIL0-F1
#
_entry.id   AF-A0A182UIL0-F1
#
_cell.length_a   1.000
_cell.length_b   1.000
_cell.length_c   1.000
_cell.angle_alpha   90.00
_cell.angle_beta   90.00
_cell.angle_gamma   90.00
#
_symmetry.space_group_name_H-M   'P 1'
#
loop_
_entity.id
_entity.type
_entity.pdbx_description
1 polymer ?
#
loop_
_entity_poly.entity_id
_entity_poly.type
_entity_poly.pdbx_seq_one_letter_code
_entity_poly.pdbx_strand_id
1 'polypeptide(L)'
;MAELEQWQEFASQIAKPDRSIRCNPDGIGFGQFAIVCSLPGAPENVQKLIDSPVAKLHKQTSTEHDSNTSTEDIVKILIEQLHCFGTLEQYAWLVRATVALHLLKRVPTKVSSLVRKLSGAVAGLDLACFRHSTFMIHTVAKSLKEDIPLEGVNLLHAIKKLALANSPQLYYTALALIFAGFDTITHPNKPIATYRVCGVNEALQLLDTLDAPWLQRQCASLQTIYTLLKLLSLYQNMVIMRHAGKRPQELQEEHASFAALLCATDAQVKSIRQWLEQLSVVLQPYGIKQDEDHLIIADLIHVDMLPLFDDWDQHEVML
;
A
#
# COMPACT_ATOMS: atom_id res chain seq x y z
N MET A 1 2.70 -33.49 -8.91
CA MET A 1 1.57 -34.34 -9.34
C MET A 1 0.47 -34.33 -8.29
N ALA A 2 0.70 -34.80 -7.06
CA ALA A 2 -0.32 -34.80 -6.00
C ALA A 2 -0.86 -33.42 -5.60
N GLU A 3 -0.01 -32.38 -5.52
CA GLU A 3 -0.49 -31.01 -5.27
C GLU A 3 -1.35 -30.50 -6.43
N LEU A 4 -0.88 -30.68 -7.67
CA LEU A 4 -1.57 -30.25 -8.89
C LEU A 4 -2.95 -30.92 -9.05
N GLU A 5 -3.09 -32.18 -8.62
CA GLU A 5 -4.35 -32.91 -8.54
C GLU A 5 -5.29 -32.35 -7.46
N GLN A 6 -4.78 -32.01 -6.27
CA GLN A 6 -5.56 -31.30 -5.23
C GLN A 6 -6.07 -29.92 -5.69
N TRP A 7 -5.23 -29.20 -6.46
CA TRP A 7 -5.56 -27.91 -7.06
C TRP A 7 -6.55 -28.01 -8.24
N GLN A 8 -6.61 -29.14 -8.95
CA GLN A 8 -7.62 -29.40 -9.98
C GLN A 8 -8.96 -29.85 -9.38
N GLU A 9 -8.93 -30.68 -8.34
CA GLU A 9 -10.12 -31.06 -7.58
C GLU A 9 -10.77 -29.83 -6.90
N PHE A 10 -9.93 -28.91 -6.38
CA PHE A 10 -10.30 -27.56 -5.93
C PHE A 10 -11.18 -26.82 -6.94
N ALA A 11 -10.80 -26.82 -8.22
CA ALA A 11 -11.44 -25.95 -9.20
C ALA A 11 -12.88 -26.39 -9.53
N SER A 12 -13.19 -27.65 -9.25
CA SER A 12 -14.52 -28.23 -9.49
C SER A 12 -15.56 -27.88 -8.40
N GLN A 13 -15.14 -27.42 -7.21
CA GLN A 13 -16.00 -27.32 -6.02
C GLN A 13 -16.49 -25.91 -5.66
N ILE A 14 -16.01 -24.86 -6.33
CA ILE A 14 -16.32 -23.47 -5.95
C ILE A 14 -17.65 -23.00 -6.55
N ALA A 15 -18.61 -22.71 -5.67
CA ALA A 15 -19.88 -22.08 -6.02
C ALA A 15 -19.69 -20.60 -6.43
N LYS A 16 -20.54 -20.10 -7.32
CA LYS A 16 -20.49 -18.72 -7.85
C LYS A 16 -20.39 -17.70 -6.69
N PRO A 17 -19.27 -16.95 -6.59
CA PRO A 17 -19.13 -15.95 -5.56
C PRO A 17 -20.10 -14.78 -5.80
N ASP A 18 -20.49 -14.14 -4.70
CA ASP A 18 -21.29 -12.93 -4.70
C ASP A 18 -20.32 -11.73 -4.74
N ARG A 19 -20.49 -10.82 -5.70
CA ARG A 19 -20.03 -9.39 -5.74
C ARG A 19 -18.81 -9.03 -6.60
N SER A 20 -19.00 -7.89 -7.28
CA SER A 20 -18.04 -7.11 -8.10
C SER A 20 -16.75 -6.74 -7.37
N ILE A 21 -15.60 -6.98 -7.99
CA ILE A 21 -14.31 -6.45 -7.56
C ILE A 21 -14.34 -4.92 -7.65
N ARG A 22 -13.95 -4.26 -6.56
CA ARG A 22 -13.73 -2.81 -6.50
C ARG A 22 -12.28 -2.52 -6.81
N CYS A 23 -12.04 -1.77 -7.87
CA CYS A 23 -10.71 -1.32 -8.28
C CYS A 23 -10.36 0.11 -7.82
N ASN A 24 -11.36 0.88 -7.36
CA ASN A 24 -11.21 2.28 -6.95
C ASN A 24 -11.25 2.43 -5.43
N PRO A 25 -10.47 3.35 -4.84
CA PRO A 25 -10.48 3.58 -3.41
C PRO A 25 -11.86 4.07 -2.96
N ASP A 26 -12.35 3.47 -1.87
CA ASP A 26 -13.55 3.90 -1.18
C ASP A 26 -13.37 5.26 -0.52
N GLY A 27 -12.17 5.82 -0.43
CA GLY A 27 -11.87 7.16 0.06
C GLY A 27 -12.39 7.49 1.47
N ILE A 28 -12.31 8.75 1.84
CA ILE A 28 -12.85 9.28 3.10
C ILE A 28 -13.68 10.54 2.86
N GLY A 29 -14.59 10.84 3.78
CA GLY A 29 -15.34 12.10 3.79
C GLY A 29 -14.64 13.20 4.58
N PHE A 30 -15.12 14.44 4.44
CA PHE A 30 -14.58 15.62 5.14
C PHE A 30 -14.58 15.49 6.66
N GLY A 31 -15.62 14.90 7.25
CA GLY A 31 -15.68 14.66 8.69
C GLY A 31 -14.60 13.71 9.20
N GLN A 32 -14.29 12.64 8.44
CA GLN A 32 -13.19 11.72 8.78
C GLN A 32 -11.84 12.41 8.65
N PHE A 33 -11.66 13.25 7.62
CA PHE A 33 -10.45 14.04 7.47
C PHE A 33 -10.26 15.04 8.63
N ALA A 34 -11.35 15.65 9.12
CA ALA A 34 -11.33 16.52 10.29
C ALA A 34 -10.92 15.77 11.57
N ILE A 35 -11.38 14.53 11.76
CA ILE A 35 -10.94 13.67 12.87
C ILE A 35 -9.43 13.45 12.79
N VAL A 36 -8.90 13.10 11.60
CA VAL A 36 -7.45 12.91 11.41
C VAL A 36 -6.65 14.17 11.76
N CYS A 37 -7.15 15.34 11.36
CA CYS A 37 -6.52 16.63 11.69
C CYS A 37 -6.60 16.98 13.19
N SER A 38 -7.53 16.38 13.94
CA SER A 38 -7.72 16.63 15.37
C SER A 38 -6.91 15.67 16.26
N LEU A 39 -6.25 14.68 15.66
CA LEU A 39 -5.39 13.74 16.40
C LEU A 39 -4.11 14.43 16.88
N PRO A 40 -3.53 13.98 18.01
CA PRO A 40 -2.29 14.55 18.54
C PRO A 40 -1.12 14.35 17.57
N GLY A 41 -0.17 15.29 17.64
CA GLY A 41 1.11 15.25 16.94
C GLY A 41 1.43 16.49 16.11
N ALA A 42 0.45 17.33 15.75
CA ALA A 42 0.73 18.59 15.06
C ALA A 42 1.49 19.57 15.97
N PRO A 43 2.38 20.42 15.43
CA PRO A 43 2.93 21.56 16.17
C PRO A 43 1.80 22.46 16.71
N GLU A 44 1.89 22.94 17.95
CA GLU A 44 0.81 23.70 18.60
C GLU A 44 0.37 24.95 17.80
N ASN A 45 1.33 25.63 17.17
CA ASN A 45 1.04 26.79 16.33
C ASN A 45 0.26 26.39 15.07
N VAL A 46 0.60 25.25 14.45
CA VAL A 46 -0.13 24.72 13.29
C VAL A 46 -1.52 24.29 13.70
N GLN A 47 -1.66 23.61 14.83
CA GLN A 47 -2.96 23.18 15.37
C GLN A 47 -3.89 24.38 15.53
N LYS A 48 -3.44 25.45 16.19
CA LYS A 48 -4.21 26.70 16.36
C LYS A 48 -4.64 27.34 15.04
N LEU A 49 -3.80 27.26 14.00
CA LEU A 49 -4.11 27.82 12.68
C LEU A 49 -5.18 26.99 11.95
N ILE A 50 -5.14 25.66 12.08
CA ILE A 50 -6.09 24.76 11.41
C ILE A 50 -7.37 24.51 12.21
N ASP A 51 -7.45 24.89 13.50
CA ASP A 51 -8.60 24.63 14.36
C ASP A 51 -9.93 25.16 13.77
N SER A 52 -9.92 26.39 13.23
CA SER A 52 -11.12 26.98 12.62
C SER A 52 -11.59 26.22 11.36
N PRO A 53 -10.74 25.99 10.33
CA PRO A 53 -11.17 25.22 9.17
C PRO A 53 -11.50 23.75 9.51
N VAL A 54 -10.78 23.11 10.45
CA VAL A 54 -11.12 21.75 10.92
C VAL A 54 -12.49 21.70 11.58
N ALA A 55 -12.83 22.68 12.43
CA ALA A 55 -14.15 22.77 13.05
C ALA A 55 -15.28 22.94 12.02
N LYS A 56 -15.04 23.62 10.89
CA LYS A 56 -16.02 23.72 9.79
C LYS A 56 -16.25 22.38 9.09
N LEU A 57 -15.22 21.55 8.95
CA LEU A 57 -15.34 20.21 8.36
C LEU A 57 -16.13 19.23 9.24
N HIS A 58 -16.13 19.42 10.56
CA HIS A 58 -16.97 18.62 11.48
C HIS A 58 -18.47 18.93 11.39
N LYS A 59 -18.86 20.11 10.89
CA LYS A 59 -20.26 20.51 10.82
C LYS A 59 -20.97 19.76 9.70
N GLN A 60 -21.95 18.92 10.07
CA GLN A 60 -22.80 18.19 9.12
C GLN A 60 -23.65 19.10 8.21
N THR A 61 -23.77 20.39 8.54
CA THR A 61 -24.51 21.40 7.75
C THR A 61 -23.66 22.16 6.74
N SER A 62 -22.34 21.93 6.69
CA SER A 62 -21.44 22.59 5.74
C SER A 62 -21.72 22.15 4.31
N THR A 63 -21.73 23.08 3.36
CA THR A 63 -21.83 22.72 1.94
C THR A 63 -20.54 22.07 1.46
N GLU A 64 -20.59 21.35 0.33
CA GLU A 64 -19.39 20.80 -0.30
C GLU A 64 -18.40 21.91 -0.69
N HIS A 65 -18.89 23.09 -1.08
CA HIS A 65 -18.06 24.25 -1.38
C HIS A 65 -17.33 24.78 -0.13
N ASP A 66 -18.03 24.89 0.99
CA ASP A 66 -17.43 25.34 2.27
C ASP A 66 -16.38 24.34 2.78
N SER A 67 -16.67 23.04 2.59
CA SER A 67 -15.76 21.95 2.98
C SER A 67 -14.50 21.94 2.11
N ASN A 68 -14.64 22.17 0.81
CA ASN A 68 -13.52 22.31 -0.11
C ASN A 68 -12.67 23.56 0.17
N THR A 69 -13.30 24.68 0.53
CA THR A 69 -12.60 25.91 0.94
C THR A 69 -11.81 25.67 2.23
N SER A 70 -12.44 25.05 3.23
CA SER A 70 -11.77 24.74 4.50
C SER A 70 -10.61 23.74 4.31
N THR A 71 -10.76 22.78 3.41
CA THR A 71 -9.69 21.86 3.02
C THR A 71 -8.56 22.60 2.32
N GLU A 72 -8.87 23.52 1.40
CA GLU A 72 -7.89 24.37 0.72
C GLU A 72 -7.05 25.16 1.74
N ASP A 73 -7.71 25.78 2.71
CA ASP A 73 -7.07 26.57 3.76
C ASP A 73 -6.12 25.72 4.61
N ILE A 74 -6.56 24.53 5.04
CA ILE A 74 -5.71 23.58 5.77
C ILE A 74 -4.46 23.24 4.96
N VAL A 75 -4.61 22.88 3.69
CA VAL A 75 -3.47 22.49 2.85
C VAL A 75 -2.48 23.66 2.67
N LYS A 76 -2.97 24.89 2.50
CA LYS A 76 -2.10 26.08 2.42
C LYS A 76 -1.33 26.31 3.72
N ILE A 77 -2.01 26.25 4.87
CA ILE A 77 -1.39 26.38 6.19
C ILE A 77 -0.29 25.32 6.36
N LEU A 78 -0.58 24.07 6.02
CA LEU A 78 0.41 22.99 6.13
C LEU A 78 1.64 23.24 5.26
N ILE A 79 1.47 23.72 4.03
CA ILE A 79 2.58 24.07 3.13
C ILE A 79 3.40 25.24 3.69
N GLU A 80 2.74 26.29 4.18
CA GLU A 80 3.41 27.49 4.72
C GLU A 80 4.18 27.19 6.02
N GLN A 81 3.64 26.29 6.84
CA GLN A 81 4.20 25.94 8.15
C GLN A 81 5.05 24.67 8.14
N LEU A 82 5.49 24.17 6.97
CA LEU A 82 6.32 22.95 6.86
C LEU A 82 7.55 22.97 7.76
N HIS A 83 8.18 24.15 7.90
CA HIS A 83 9.37 24.35 8.72
C HIS A 83 9.13 24.09 10.23
N CYS A 84 7.87 24.06 10.68
CA CYS A 84 7.53 23.77 12.08
C CYS A 84 7.53 22.27 12.41
N PHE A 85 7.61 21.39 11.41
CA PHE A 85 7.57 19.94 11.59
C PHE A 85 8.98 19.37 11.80
N GLY A 86 9.50 19.52 13.02
CA GLY A 86 10.88 19.16 13.38
C GLY A 86 11.03 17.82 14.12
N THR A 87 9.95 17.27 14.68
CA THR A 87 9.99 15.99 15.42
C THR A 87 9.40 14.84 14.62
N LEU A 88 9.74 13.60 14.99
CA LEU A 88 9.16 12.40 14.38
C LEU A 88 7.64 12.34 14.56
N GLU A 89 7.13 12.73 15.72
CA GLU A 89 5.69 12.76 15.98
C GLU A 89 4.96 13.74 15.05
N GLN A 90 5.54 14.93 14.86
CA GLN A 90 5.03 15.94 13.94
C GLN A 90 5.09 15.45 12.49
N TYR A 91 6.19 14.82 12.09
CA TYR A 91 6.30 14.24 10.75
C TYR A 91 5.27 13.12 10.52
N ALA A 92 5.09 12.22 11.49
CA ALA A 92 4.09 11.15 11.40
C ALA A 92 2.67 11.73 11.27
N TRP A 93 2.35 12.76 12.04
CA TRP A 93 1.08 13.49 11.91
C TRP A 93 0.91 14.09 10.50
N LEU A 94 1.97 14.70 9.95
CA LEU A 94 1.92 15.35 8.64
C LEU A 94 1.74 14.34 7.51
N VAL A 95 2.45 13.21 7.56
CA VAL A 95 2.27 12.11 6.61
C VAL A 95 0.86 11.54 6.71
N ARG A 96 0.35 11.33 7.92
CA ARG A 96 -1.03 10.89 8.17
C ARG A 96 -2.06 11.83 7.56
N ALA A 97 -1.96 13.14 7.84
CA ALA A 97 -2.85 14.15 7.24
C ALA A 97 -2.74 14.18 5.71
N THR A 98 -1.53 14.05 5.16
CA THR A 98 -1.30 14.05 3.71
C THR A 98 -1.90 12.82 3.02
N VAL A 99 -1.78 11.64 3.62
CA VAL A 99 -2.42 10.41 3.10
C VAL A 99 -3.94 10.52 3.17
N ALA A 100 -4.49 11.05 4.26
CA ALA A 100 -5.92 11.29 4.40
C ALA A 100 -6.45 12.26 3.32
N LEU A 101 -5.69 13.32 3.00
CA LEU A 101 -6.01 14.24 1.89
C LEU A 101 -6.06 13.55 0.52
N HIS A 102 -5.17 12.60 0.24
CA HIS A 102 -5.22 11.81 -1.01
C HIS A 102 -6.44 10.91 -1.10
N LEU A 103 -7.00 10.50 0.04
CA LEU A 103 -8.20 9.65 0.10
C LEU A 103 -9.50 10.47 0.10
N LEU A 104 -9.42 11.79 0.25
CA LEU A 104 -10.60 12.63 0.38
C LEU A 104 -11.42 12.63 -0.91
N LYS A 105 -12.73 12.35 -0.78
CA LYS A 105 -13.66 12.35 -1.91
C LYS A 105 -14.10 13.75 -2.31
N ARG A 106 -14.52 13.88 -3.58
CA ARG A 106 -15.18 15.09 -4.13
C ARG A 106 -14.35 16.37 -3.97
N VAL A 107 -13.04 16.20 -4.06
CA VAL A 107 -12.08 17.31 -4.00
C VAL A 107 -11.90 17.88 -5.41
N PRO A 108 -12.07 19.20 -5.60
CA PRO A 108 -11.89 19.82 -6.91
C PRO A 108 -10.43 19.79 -7.33
N THR A 109 -10.18 19.80 -8.64
CA THR A 109 -8.83 19.73 -9.24
C THR A 109 -7.83 20.71 -8.62
N LYS A 110 -8.29 21.91 -8.27
CA LYS A 110 -7.48 22.94 -7.59
C LYS A 110 -6.93 22.45 -6.26
N VAL A 111 -7.77 21.87 -5.40
CA VAL A 111 -7.36 21.35 -4.10
C VAL A 111 -6.51 20.09 -4.28
N SER A 112 -6.85 19.19 -5.21
CA SER A 112 -6.02 18.03 -5.55
C SER A 112 -4.60 18.42 -6.00
N SER A 113 -4.48 19.53 -6.74
CA SER A 113 -3.16 20.08 -7.12
C SER A 113 -2.38 20.59 -5.92
N LEU A 114 -3.04 21.22 -4.95
CA LEU A 114 -2.41 21.67 -3.71
C LEU A 114 -1.98 20.49 -2.85
N VAL A 115 -2.78 19.42 -2.75
CA VAL A 115 -2.41 18.18 -2.04
C VAL A 115 -1.17 17.55 -2.67
N ARG A 116 -1.06 17.54 -4.01
CA ARG A 116 0.15 17.08 -4.70
C ARG A 116 1.37 17.95 -4.36
N LYS A 117 1.20 19.28 -4.29
CA LYS A 117 2.26 20.21 -3.88
C LYS A 117 2.71 19.92 -2.43
N LEU A 118 1.77 19.77 -1.51
CA LEU A 118 2.05 19.37 -0.13
C LEU A 118 2.83 18.05 -0.09
N SER A 119 2.41 17.04 -0.85
CA SER A 119 3.08 15.73 -0.88
C SER A 119 4.54 15.82 -1.33
N GLY A 120 4.81 16.60 -2.38
CA GLY A 120 6.18 16.84 -2.84
C GLY A 120 7.02 17.55 -1.78
N ALA A 121 6.42 18.49 -1.05
CA ALA A 121 7.10 19.22 0.01
C ALA A 121 7.36 18.35 1.26
N VAL A 122 6.41 17.49 1.65
CA VAL A 122 6.58 16.49 2.72
C VAL A 122 7.68 15.49 2.39
N ALA A 123 7.75 15.04 1.13
CA ALA A 123 8.82 14.14 0.68
C ALA A 123 10.20 14.82 0.69
N GLY A 124 10.26 16.14 0.56
CA GLY A 124 11.48 16.94 0.60
C GLY A 124 11.93 17.37 2.00
N LEU A 125 11.20 17.01 3.06
CA LEU A 125 11.64 17.30 4.43
C LEU A 125 12.91 16.53 4.76
N ASP A 126 13.93 17.25 5.24
CA ASP A 126 15.18 16.63 5.65
C ASP A 126 15.01 15.93 7.00
N LEU A 127 15.00 14.60 6.93
CA LEU A 127 14.96 13.71 8.08
C LEU A 127 16.24 12.88 8.14
N ALA A 128 17.40 13.45 7.83
CA ALA A 128 18.68 12.75 7.70
C ALA A 128 18.94 11.71 8.80
N CYS A 129 18.67 12.03 10.07
CA CYS A 129 18.86 11.11 11.20
C CYS A 129 17.90 9.90 11.21
N PHE A 130 16.82 9.95 10.43
CA PHE A 130 15.80 8.89 10.34
C PHE A 130 15.78 8.17 8.99
N ARG A 131 16.67 8.48 8.03
CA ARG A 131 16.62 7.94 6.66
C ARG A 131 16.47 6.42 6.57
N HIS A 132 17.11 5.70 7.48
CA HIS A 132 17.05 4.23 7.58
C HIS A 132 16.54 3.75 8.96
N SER A 133 15.77 4.58 9.67
CA SER A 133 15.31 4.26 11.02
C SER A 133 14.08 3.35 10.98
N THR A 134 14.25 2.13 11.52
CA THR A 134 13.14 1.17 11.72
C THR A 134 12.08 1.71 12.66
N PHE A 135 12.48 2.48 13.68
CA PHE A 135 11.55 3.13 14.61
C PHE A 135 10.66 4.15 13.90
N MET A 136 11.24 5.00 13.03
CA MET A 136 10.45 5.95 12.24
C MET A 136 9.47 5.22 11.31
N ILE A 137 9.92 4.17 10.61
CA ILE A 137 9.05 3.38 9.73
C ILE A 137 7.89 2.78 10.52
N HIS A 138 8.18 2.21 11.69
CA HIS A 138 7.17 1.66 12.58
C HIS A 138 6.16 2.73 13.00
N THR A 139 6.62 3.86 13.52
CA THR A 139 5.77 4.95 13.99
C THR A 139 4.86 5.47 12.88
N VAL A 140 5.41 5.77 11.70
CA VAL A 140 4.63 6.31 10.58
C VAL A 140 3.64 5.28 10.05
N ALA A 141 4.07 4.03 9.82
CA ALA A 141 3.18 2.97 9.32
C ALA A 141 2.06 2.65 10.32
N LYS A 142 2.37 2.63 11.62
CA LYS A 142 1.41 2.46 12.70
C LYS A 142 0.36 3.55 12.69
N SER A 143 0.77 4.82 12.71
CA SER A 143 -0.14 5.95 12.65
C SER A 143 -1.01 5.92 11.40
N LEU A 144 -0.46 5.51 10.25
CA LEU A 144 -1.26 5.37 9.03
C LEU A 144 -2.30 4.26 9.12
N LYS A 145 -1.93 3.07 9.61
CA LYS A 145 -2.82 1.91 9.64
C LYS A 145 -3.87 1.98 10.75
N GLU A 146 -3.55 2.60 11.89
CA GLU A 146 -4.44 2.64 13.05
C GLU A 146 -5.35 3.88 13.07
N ASP A 147 -4.91 5.01 12.50
CA ASP A 147 -5.65 6.27 12.60
C ASP A 147 -6.46 6.64 11.34
N ILE A 148 -6.17 5.99 10.21
CA ILE A 148 -6.87 6.18 8.93
C ILE A 148 -7.51 4.85 8.54
N PRO A 149 -8.71 4.83 7.94
CA PRO A 149 -9.33 3.60 7.42
C PRO A 149 -8.61 3.09 6.14
N LEU A 150 -7.37 2.62 6.30
CA LEU A 150 -6.54 2.02 5.27
C LEU A 150 -6.81 0.52 5.16
N GLU A 151 -7.96 0.18 4.59
CA GLU A 151 -8.34 -1.19 4.24
C GLU A 151 -8.56 -1.33 2.74
N GLY A 152 -8.40 -2.55 2.21
CA GLY A 152 -8.65 -2.87 0.81
C GLY A 152 -7.98 -1.89 -0.16
N VAL A 153 -8.76 -1.30 -1.06
CA VAL A 153 -8.24 -0.40 -2.10
C VAL A 153 -7.71 0.93 -1.55
N ASN A 154 -8.17 1.38 -0.38
CA ASN A 154 -7.62 2.59 0.27
C ASN A 154 -6.16 2.37 0.69
N LEU A 155 -5.85 1.18 1.22
CA LEU A 155 -4.48 0.79 1.55
C LEU A 155 -3.60 0.74 0.30
N LEU A 156 -4.08 0.09 -0.78
CA LEU A 156 -3.37 0.03 -2.06
C LEU A 156 -3.08 1.43 -2.61
N HIS A 157 -4.05 2.34 -2.51
CA HIS A 157 -3.89 3.72 -2.93
C HIS A 157 -2.80 4.44 -2.10
N ALA A 158 -2.85 4.32 -0.78
CA ALA A 158 -1.86 4.92 0.11
C ALA A 158 -0.45 4.40 -0.16
N ILE A 159 -0.26 3.08 -0.29
CA ILE A 159 1.03 2.46 -0.61
C ILE A 159 1.59 3.04 -1.92
N LYS A 160 0.77 3.12 -2.97
CA LYS A 160 1.20 3.72 -4.26
C LYS A 160 1.65 5.17 -4.12
N LYS A 161 0.92 5.99 -3.35
CA LYS A 161 1.28 7.40 -3.12
C LYS A 161 2.60 7.54 -2.38
N LEU A 162 2.83 6.71 -1.37
CA LEU A 162 4.05 6.70 -0.58
C LEU A 162 5.25 6.18 -1.37
N ALA A 163 5.07 5.10 -2.15
CA ALA A 163 6.13 4.50 -2.96
C ALA A 163 6.62 5.40 -4.10
N LEU A 164 5.73 6.24 -4.66
CA LEU A 164 6.04 7.21 -5.70
C LEU A 164 6.60 8.53 -5.16
N ALA A 165 6.59 8.73 -3.85
CA ALA A 165 7.21 9.89 -3.24
C ALA A 165 8.74 9.78 -3.38
N ASN A 166 9.42 10.89 -3.68
CA ASN A 166 10.88 10.93 -3.74
C ASN A 166 11.50 10.99 -2.33
N SER A 167 11.13 10.04 -1.47
CA SER A 167 11.56 9.96 -0.07
C SER A 167 11.81 8.49 0.30
N PRO A 168 13.05 8.12 0.69
CA PRO A 168 13.37 6.77 1.15
C PRO A 168 12.48 6.33 2.32
N GLN A 169 12.21 7.23 3.25
CA GLN A 169 11.39 6.99 4.43
C GLN A 169 9.98 6.53 4.05
N LEU A 170 9.33 7.28 3.14
CA LEU A 170 7.98 6.93 2.66
C LEU A 170 7.98 5.65 1.82
N TYR A 171 9.05 5.37 1.07
CA TYR A 171 9.22 4.09 0.37
C TYR A 171 9.28 2.91 1.35
N TYR A 172 10.06 2.99 2.43
CA TYR A 172 10.13 1.92 3.44
C TYR A 172 8.83 1.79 4.25
N THR A 173 8.16 2.91 4.55
CA THR A 173 6.81 2.89 5.14
C THR A 173 5.82 2.18 4.22
N ALA A 174 5.88 2.41 2.90
CA ALA A 174 5.05 1.72 1.92
C ALA A 174 5.30 0.19 1.94
N LEU A 175 6.56 -0.25 2.02
CA LEU A 175 6.89 -1.67 2.17
C LEU A 175 6.34 -2.27 3.48
N ALA A 176 6.43 -1.54 4.59
CA ALA A 176 5.86 -1.99 5.86
C ALA A 176 4.33 -2.12 5.80
N LEU A 177 3.65 -1.21 5.09
CA LEU A 177 2.20 -1.25 4.89
C LEU A 177 1.75 -2.40 3.99
N ILE A 178 2.58 -2.86 3.05
CA ILE A 178 2.28 -4.05 2.24
C ILE A 178 2.08 -5.27 3.16
N PHE A 179 3.04 -5.51 4.07
CA PHE A 179 2.96 -6.65 4.98
C PHE A 179 1.89 -6.48 6.06
N ALA A 180 1.64 -5.26 6.52
CA ALA A 180 0.47 -4.99 7.36
C ALA A 180 -0.84 -5.35 6.64
N GLY A 181 -0.93 -5.09 5.32
CA GLY A 181 -2.05 -5.51 4.49
C GLY A 181 -2.18 -7.03 4.39
N PHE A 182 -1.06 -7.73 4.17
CA PHE A 182 -1.04 -9.19 4.16
C PHE A 182 -1.48 -9.78 5.50
N ASP A 183 -0.96 -9.28 6.62
CA ASP A 183 -1.35 -9.72 7.97
C ASP A 183 -2.84 -9.48 8.23
N THR A 184 -3.39 -8.36 7.77
CA THR A 184 -4.84 -8.08 7.93
C THR A 184 -5.70 -9.07 7.15
N ILE A 185 -5.23 -9.52 5.97
CA ILE A 185 -5.95 -10.49 5.13
C ILE A 185 -5.82 -11.91 5.69
N THR A 186 -4.61 -12.31 6.10
CA THR A 186 -4.32 -13.69 6.53
C THR A 186 -4.67 -13.94 7.99
N HIS A 187 -4.61 -12.90 8.83
CA HIS A 187 -4.85 -12.96 10.27
C HIS A 187 -5.74 -11.80 10.75
N PRO A 188 -6.99 -11.66 10.26
CA PRO A 188 -7.85 -10.49 10.51
C PRO A 188 -8.17 -10.24 11.99
N ASN A 189 -8.05 -11.26 12.84
CA ASN A 189 -8.32 -11.16 14.27
C ASN A 189 -7.07 -10.90 15.12
N LYS A 190 -5.89 -10.76 14.49
CA LYS A 190 -4.62 -10.58 15.19
C LYS A 190 -4.14 -9.13 15.03
N PRO A 191 -3.91 -8.39 16.13
CA PRO A 191 -3.32 -7.07 16.03
C PRO A 191 -1.88 -7.15 15.50
N ILE A 192 -1.50 -6.18 14.69
CA ILE A 192 -0.14 -6.08 14.15
C ILE A 192 0.77 -5.56 15.27
N ALA A 193 1.67 -6.42 15.73
CA ALA A 193 2.59 -6.07 16.82
C ALA A 193 3.68 -5.09 16.35
N THR A 194 4.15 -5.21 15.11
CA THR A 194 5.27 -4.40 14.61
C THR A 194 5.16 -4.18 13.10
N TYR A 195 5.04 -2.92 12.72
CA TYR A 195 5.21 -2.48 11.34
C TYR A 195 6.71 -2.36 11.01
N ARG A 196 7.20 -3.13 10.03
CA ARG A 196 8.61 -3.14 9.61
C ARG A 196 8.74 -3.47 8.13
N VAL A 197 9.89 -3.15 7.56
CA VAL A 197 10.28 -3.64 6.22
C VAL A 197 10.52 -5.14 6.32
N CYS A 198 9.88 -5.90 5.44
CA CYS A 198 10.04 -7.34 5.32
C CYS A 198 10.71 -7.67 3.99
N GLY A 199 11.61 -8.64 4.02
CA GLY A 199 12.37 -9.06 2.85
C GLY A 199 11.70 -10.19 2.08
N VAL A 200 12.40 -10.68 1.07
CA VAL A 200 11.87 -11.69 0.14
C VAL A 200 11.61 -13.03 0.85
N ASN A 201 12.41 -13.36 1.87
CA ASN A 201 12.18 -14.55 2.69
C ASN A 201 10.84 -14.49 3.42
N GLU A 202 10.50 -13.35 4.02
CA GLU A 202 9.19 -13.19 4.67
C GLU A 202 8.05 -13.19 3.65
N ALA A 203 8.27 -12.68 2.44
CA ALA A 203 7.28 -12.79 1.35
C ALA A 203 7.02 -14.25 0.99
N LEU A 204 8.07 -15.06 0.83
CA LEU A 204 7.94 -16.50 0.54
C LEU A 204 7.24 -17.25 1.68
N GLN A 205 7.62 -17.00 2.93
CA GLN A 205 6.94 -17.58 4.09
C GLN A 205 5.45 -17.25 4.12
N LEU A 206 5.08 -16.03 3.72
CA LEU A 206 3.68 -15.67 3.56
C LEU A 206 3.03 -16.50 2.44
N LEU A 207 3.64 -16.59 1.25
CA LEU A 207 3.11 -17.39 0.14
C LEU A 207 2.91 -18.86 0.52
N ASP A 208 3.81 -19.42 1.34
CA ASP A 208 3.69 -20.79 1.86
C ASP A 208 2.43 -20.98 2.73
N THR A 209 1.95 -19.92 3.40
CA THR A 209 0.70 -19.96 4.19
C THR A 209 -0.56 -19.77 3.35
N LEU A 210 -0.42 -19.32 2.10
CA LEU A 210 -1.50 -19.11 1.13
C LEU A 210 -1.69 -20.37 0.28
N ASP A 211 -1.80 -21.52 0.95
CA ASP A 211 -1.98 -22.82 0.33
C ASP A 211 -3.36 -23.00 -0.32
N ALA A 212 -3.56 -24.14 -1.00
CA ALA A 212 -4.85 -24.47 -1.62
C ALA A 212 -6.02 -24.40 -0.63
N PRO A 213 -5.96 -25.03 0.56
CA PRO A 213 -6.99 -24.90 1.58
C PRO A 213 -7.32 -23.46 2.00
N TRP A 214 -6.31 -22.58 2.11
CA TRP A 214 -6.55 -21.18 2.44
C TRP A 214 -7.29 -20.47 1.30
N LEU A 215 -6.83 -20.63 0.06
CA LEU A 215 -7.47 -20.02 -1.11
C LEU A 215 -8.91 -20.51 -1.28
N GLN A 216 -9.20 -21.80 -1.05
CA GLN A 216 -10.57 -22.34 -1.09
C GLN A 216 -11.52 -21.59 -0.17
N ARG A 217 -11.06 -21.31 1.06
CA ARG A 217 -11.86 -20.58 2.06
C ARG A 217 -12.14 -19.15 1.62
N GLN A 218 -11.26 -18.56 0.80
CA GLN A 218 -11.38 -17.17 0.34
C GLN A 218 -12.11 -17.03 -0.99
N CYS A 219 -12.42 -18.11 -1.72
CA CYS A 219 -13.08 -18.04 -3.02
C CYS A 219 -14.49 -17.43 -2.99
N ALA A 220 -15.13 -17.34 -1.83
CA ALA A 220 -16.36 -16.56 -1.65
C ALA A 220 -16.14 -15.03 -1.72
N SER A 221 -14.89 -14.55 -1.72
CA SER A 221 -14.50 -13.14 -1.74
C SER A 221 -13.36 -12.91 -2.74
N LEU A 222 -13.71 -12.80 -4.04
CA LEU A 222 -12.75 -12.44 -5.10
C LEU A 222 -12.03 -11.12 -4.82
N GLN A 223 -12.68 -10.19 -4.11
CA GLN A 223 -12.05 -8.95 -3.64
C GLN A 223 -10.82 -9.22 -2.73
N THR A 224 -10.87 -10.24 -1.88
CA THR A 224 -9.75 -10.60 -1.01
C THR A 224 -8.57 -11.08 -1.84
N ILE A 225 -8.82 -11.99 -2.79
CA ILE A 225 -7.81 -12.51 -3.72
C ILE A 225 -7.22 -11.37 -4.55
N TYR A 226 -8.05 -10.51 -5.12
CA TYR A 226 -7.60 -9.33 -5.87
C TYR A 226 -6.71 -8.40 -5.03
N THR A 227 -7.12 -8.12 -3.79
CA THR A 227 -6.36 -7.22 -2.90
C THR A 227 -5.01 -7.84 -2.54
N LEU A 228 -4.97 -9.14 -2.26
CA LEU A 228 -3.75 -9.90 -2.00
C LEU A 228 -2.80 -9.85 -3.20
N LEU A 229 -3.31 -10.13 -4.40
CA LEU A 229 -2.53 -10.08 -5.62
C LEU A 229 -2.02 -8.66 -5.93
N LYS A 230 -2.82 -7.62 -5.67
CA LYS A 230 -2.36 -6.23 -5.81
C LYS A 230 -1.28 -5.87 -4.81
N LEU A 231 -1.33 -6.35 -3.56
CA LEU A 231 -0.25 -6.18 -2.58
C LEU A 231 1.02 -6.89 -3.05
N LEU A 232 0.91 -8.11 -3.56
CA LEU A 232 2.03 -8.87 -4.10
C LEU A 232 2.64 -8.22 -5.35
N SER A 233 1.81 -7.70 -6.27
CA SER A 233 2.24 -6.93 -7.43
C SER A 233 2.97 -5.65 -7.03
N LEU A 234 2.51 -4.94 -5.99
CA LEU A 234 3.22 -3.78 -5.45
C LEU A 234 4.58 -4.19 -4.87
N TYR A 235 4.64 -5.29 -4.12
CA TYR A 235 5.88 -5.82 -3.58
C TYR A 235 6.87 -6.22 -4.67
N GLN A 236 6.41 -6.98 -5.67
CA GLN A 236 7.19 -7.40 -6.83
C GLN A 236 7.80 -6.19 -7.54
N ASN A 237 7.00 -5.15 -7.82
CA ASN A 237 7.51 -3.94 -8.46
C ASN A 237 8.52 -3.20 -7.58
N MET A 238 8.23 -3.05 -6.27
CA MET A 238 9.05 -2.25 -5.37
C MET A 238 10.35 -2.92 -4.96
N VAL A 239 10.39 -4.24 -4.82
CA VAL A 239 11.53 -4.99 -4.26
C VAL A 239 12.23 -5.84 -5.32
N ILE A 240 11.48 -6.54 -6.17
CA ILE A 240 12.08 -7.43 -7.18
C ILE A 240 12.49 -6.60 -8.39
N MET A 241 11.54 -6.01 -9.10
CA MET A 241 11.80 -5.33 -10.38
C MET A 241 12.67 -4.09 -10.21
N ARG A 242 12.43 -3.25 -9.19
CA ARG A 242 13.19 -2.02 -8.96
C ARG A 242 14.68 -2.26 -8.71
N HIS A 243 15.01 -3.42 -8.14
CA HIS A 243 16.37 -3.78 -7.74
C HIS A 243 16.97 -4.86 -8.63
N ALA A 244 16.32 -5.16 -9.75
CA ALA A 244 16.79 -6.12 -10.73
C ALA A 244 18.19 -5.75 -11.25
N GLY A 245 19.09 -6.73 -11.21
CA GLY A 245 20.48 -6.55 -11.65
C GLY A 245 21.35 -5.68 -10.76
N LYS A 246 20.83 -5.15 -9.63
CA LYS A 246 21.66 -4.37 -8.71
C LYS A 246 22.62 -5.27 -7.93
N ARG A 247 23.88 -4.85 -7.86
CA ARG A 247 24.87 -5.57 -7.05
C ARG A 247 24.62 -5.36 -5.56
N PRO A 248 24.98 -6.32 -4.69
CA PRO A 248 24.82 -6.16 -3.25
C PRO A 248 25.46 -4.88 -2.67
N GLN A 249 26.58 -4.43 -3.26
CA GLN A 249 27.25 -3.18 -2.88
C GLN A 249 26.41 -1.95 -3.22
N GLU A 250 25.80 -1.90 -4.41
CA GLU A 250 24.91 -0.82 -4.85
C GLU A 250 23.68 -0.74 -3.93
N LEU A 251 23.10 -1.89 -3.58
CA LEU A 251 22.01 -1.95 -2.59
C LEU A 251 22.45 -1.46 -1.21
N GLN A 252 23.67 -1.80 -0.77
CA GLN A 252 24.21 -1.36 0.52
C GLN A 252 24.39 0.16 0.57
N GLU A 253 24.85 0.77 -0.53
CA GLU A 253 25.01 2.22 -0.65
C GLU A 253 23.65 2.95 -0.65
N GLU A 254 22.65 2.40 -1.34
CA GLU A 254 21.33 3.03 -1.46
C GLU A 254 20.44 2.83 -0.21
N HIS A 255 20.46 1.63 0.37
CA HIS A 255 19.48 1.18 1.36
C HIS A 255 20.05 0.90 2.75
N ALA A 256 21.38 0.95 2.90
CA ALA A 256 22.09 0.73 4.16
C ALA A 256 21.59 -0.51 4.92
N SER A 257 20.98 -0.34 6.10
CA SER A 257 20.49 -1.44 6.94
C SER A 257 19.35 -2.25 6.31
N PHE A 258 18.70 -1.77 5.25
CA PHE A 258 17.63 -2.49 4.56
C PHE A 258 18.12 -3.27 3.33
N ALA A 259 19.37 -3.10 2.91
CA ALA A 259 19.89 -3.70 1.67
C ALA A 259 19.69 -5.22 1.60
N ALA A 260 20.00 -5.93 2.70
CA ALA A 260 19.84 -7.39 2.77
C ALA A 260 18.39 -7.85 2.60
N LEU A 261 17.41 -7.05 3.01
CA LEU A 261 15.98 -7.38 2.86
C LEU A 261 15.50 -7.18 1.42
N LEU A 262 16.14 -6.26 0.68
CA LEU A 262 15.76 -5.87 -0.67
C LEU A 262 16.51 -6.64 -1.76
N CYS A 263 17.45 -7.50 -1.36
CA CYS A 263 18.18 -8.35 -2.26
C CYS A 263 17.37 -9.62 -2.55
N ALA A 264 16.79 -9.71 -3.75
CA ALA A 264 16.15 -10.92 -4.24
C ALA A 264 17.19 -11.82 -4.93
N THR A 265 17.15 -13.12 -4.64
CA THR A 265 17.94 -14.14 -5.36
C THR A 265 17.08 -14.81 -6.43
N ASP A 266 17.70 -15.32 -7.49
CA ASP A 266 17.00 -15.96 -8.61
C ASP A 266 16.14 -17.14 -8.14
N ALA A 267 16.60 -17.89 -7.15
CA ALA A 267 15.83 -18.97 -6.54
C ALA A 267 14.53 -18.46 -5.90
N GLN A 268 14.60 -17.34 -5.16
CA GLN A 268 13.42 -16.74 -4.54
C GLN A 268 12.46 -16.17 -5.60
N VAL A 269 13.00 -15.51 -6.63
CA VAL A 269 12.20 -14.97 -7.75
C VAL A 269 11.47 -16.12 -8.48
N LYS A 270 12.17 -17.22 -8.77
CA LYS A 270 11.59 -18.42 -9.38
C LYS A 270 10.49 -19.05 -8.51
N SER A 271 10.67 -19.09 -7.19
CA SER A 271 9.63 -19.58 -6.27
C SER A 271 8.37 -18.71 -6.31
N ILE A 272 8.50 -17.39 -6.34
CA ILE A 272 7.34 -16.47 -6.45
C ILE A 272 6.63 -16.65 -7.80
N ARG A 273 7.40 -16.76 -8.90
CA ARG A 273 6.87 -17.03 -10.23
C ARG A 273 6.07 -18.33 -10.27
N GLN A 274 6.64 -19.43 -9.75
CA GLN A 274 5.98 -20.73 -9.69
C GLN A 274 4.68 -20.68 -8.89
N TRP A 275 4.67 -19.96 -7.76
CA TRP A 275 3.45 -19.77 -6.97
C TRP A 275 2.35 -19.05 -7.76
N LEU A 276 2.70 -18.02 -8.54
CA LEU A 276 1.75 -17.31 -9.41
C LEU A 276 1.24 -18.18 -10.57
N GLU A 277 2.11 -18.98 -11.17
CA GLU A 277 1.72 -19.93 -12.23
C GLU A 277 0.75 -20.99 -11.69
N GLN A 278 1.00 -21.52 -10.49
CA GLN A 278 0.09 -22.45 -9.82
C GLN A 278 -1.26 -21.81 -9.54
N LEU A 279 -1.27 -20.59 -8.98
CA LEU A 279 -2.50 -19.84 -8.71
C LEU A 279 -3.29 -19.54 -9.98
N SER A 280 -2.63 -19.26 -11.10
CA SER A 280 -3.28 -19.06 -12.40
C SER A 280 -4.06 -20.31 -12.83
N VAL A 281 -3.43 -21.49 -12.79
CA VAL A 281 -4.07 -22.77 -13.18
C VAL A 281 -5.34 -23.03 -12.36
N VAL A 282 -5.27 -22.70 -11.08
CA VAL A 282 -6.34 -22.87 -10.09
C VAL A 282 -7.53 -21.97 -10.39
N LEU A 283 -7.28 -20.75 -10.88
CA LEU A 283 -8.30 -19.75 -11.18
C LEU A 283 -8.82 -19.85 -12.64
N GLN A 284 -8.13 -20.57 -13.53
CA GLN A 284 -8.46 -20.70 -14.95
C GLN A 284 -9.89 -21.25 -15.24
N PRO A 285 -10.42 -22.25 -14.49
CA PRO A 285 -11.74 -22.82 -14.77
C PRO A 285 -12.91 -21.84 -14.57
N TYR A 286 -12.68 -20.71 -13.88
CA TYR A 286 -13.69 -19.70 -13.64
C TYR A 286 -13.81 -18.65 -14.76
N GLY A 287 -12.76 -18.48 -15.58
CA GLY A 287 -12.77 -17.56 -16.74
C GLY A 287 -13.56 -18.07 -17.95
N ILE A 288 -13.99 -19.34 -17.95
CA ILE A 288 -14.75 -19.96 -19.05
C ILE A 288 -16.21 -19.44 -19.07
N LYS A 289 -16.72 -18.96 -17.94
CA LYS A 289 -17.94 -18.16 -17.86
C LYS A 289 -17.48 -16.71 -17.79
N GLN A 290 -17.94 -15.86 -18.69
CA GLN A 290 -17.61 -14.43 -18.83
C GLN A 290 -17.99 -13.60 -17.59
N ASP A 291 -17.42 -13.91 -16.44
CA ASP A 291 -17.57 -13.18 -15.21
C ASP A 291 -16.44 -12.16 -15.12
N GLU A 292 -16.78 -10.87 -15.23
CA GLU A 292 -15.84 -9.76 -15.35
C GLU A 292 -14.78 -9.77 -14.23
N ASP A 293 -15.14 -10.20 -13.03
CA ASP A 293 -14.24 -10.26 -11.88
C ASP A 293 -13.14 -11.30 -12.02
N HIS A 294 -13.46 -12.46 -12.60
CA HIS A 294 -12.47 -13.49 -12.85
C HIS A 294 -11.49 -13.06 -13.96
N LEU A 295 -11.97 -12.30 -14.95
CA LEU A 295 -11.11 -11.67 -15.95
C LEU A 295 -10.17 -10.63 -15.31
N ILE A 296 -10.64 -9.80 -14.38
CA ILE A 296 -9.80 -8.83 -13.66
C ILE A 296 -8.64 -9.53 -12.92
N ILE A 297 -8.92 -10.66 -12.27
CA ILE A 297 -7.87 -11.43 -11.57
C ILE A 297 -6.92 -12.10 -12.57
N ALA A 298 -7.47 -12.69 -13.63
CA ALA A 298 -6.65 -13.31 -14.68
C ALA A 298 -5.71 -12.29 -15.35
N ASP A 299 -6.21 -11.11 -15.70
CA ASP A 299 -5.42 -10.02 -16.27
C ASP A 299 -4.32 -9.58 -15.30
N LEU A 300 -4.63 -9.46 -14.00
CA LEU A 300 -3.63 -9.12 -13.00
C LEU A 300 -2.48 -10.14 -12.96
N ILE A 301 -2.78 -11.44 -13.08
CA ILE A 301 -1.72 -12.46 -13.05
C ILE A 301 -0.97 -12.50 -14.40
N HIS A 302 -1.69 -12.60 -15.50
CA HIS A 302 -1.13 -12.90 -16.82
C HIS A 302 -0.60 -11.69 -17.59
N VAL A 303 -1.08 -10.49 -17.29
CA VAL A 303 -0.68 -9.25 -17.98
C VAL A 303 0.19 -8.40 -17.08
N ASP A 304 -0.20 -8.23 -15.81
CA ASP A 304 0.48 -7.28 -14.90
C ASP A 304 1.64 -7.90 -14.10
N MET A 305 1.65 -9.22 -13.84
CA MET A 305 2.59 -9.83 -12.88
C MET A 305 3.56 -10.83 -13.51
N LEU A 306 3.07 -11.85 -14.22
CA LEU A 306 3.92 -12.89 -14.81
C LEU A 306 4.91 -12.32 -15.85
N PRO A 307 4.50 -11.45 -16.80
CA PRO A 307 5.42 -10.93 -17.81
C PRO A 307 6.62 -10.16 -17.24
N LEU A 308 6.48 -9.57 -16.05
CA LEU A 308 7.58 -8.86 -15.39
C LEU A 308 8.76 -9.81 -15.05
N PHE A 309 8.50 -11.10 -14.83
CA PHE A 309 9.57 -12.07 -14.63
C PHE A 309 10.25 -12.49 -15.94
N ASP A 310 9.56 -12.40 -17.08
CA ASP A 310 10.19 -12.68 -18.37
C ASP A 310 11.21 -11.58 -18.73
N ASP A 311 10.94 -10.33 -18.36
CA ASP A 311 11.89 -9.22 -18.46
C ASP A 311 13.12 -9.44 -17.55
N TRP A 312 12.91 -10.02 -16.37
CA TRP A 312 13.99 -10.41 -15.45
C TRP A 312 14.90 -11.49 -16.07
N ASP A 313 14.32 -12.55 -16.63
CA ASP A 313 15.06 -13.64 -17.24
C ASP A 313 15.88 -13.15 -18.45
N GLN A 314 15.40 -12.15 -19.20
CA GLN A 314 16.17 -11.51 -20.27
C GLN A 314 17.38 -10.70 -19.74
N HIS A 315 17.30 -10.15 -18.53
CA HIS A 315 18.44 -9.46 -17.90
C HIS A 315 19.53 -10.45 -17.47
N GLU A 316 19.18 -11.67 -17.06
CA GLU A 316 20.16 -12.72 -16.75
C GLU A 316 20.97 -13.17 -17.98
N VAL A 317 20.39 -13.13 -19.19
CA VAL A 317 21.10 -13.50 -20.44
C VAL A 317 22.13 -12.44 -20.85
N MET A 318 22.03 -11.22 -20.32
CA MET A 318 22.90 -10.09 -20.65
C MET A 318 24.02 -9.80 -19.63
N LEU A 319 24.03 -10.50 -18.48
CA LEU A 319 25.09 -10.45 -17.45
C LEU A 319 26.04 -11.65 -17.58
#